data_AF-A0A2B8BNJ2-F1
#
_entry.id   AF-A0A2B8BNJ2-F1
#
_cell.length_a   1.000
_cell.length_b   1.000
_cell.length_c   1.000
_cell.angle_alpha   90.00
_cell.angle_beta   90.00
_cell.angle_gamma   90.00
#
_symmetry.space_group_name_H-M   'P 1'
#
loop_
_entity.id
_entity.type
_entity.pdbx_description
1 polymer ?
#
loop_
_entity_poly.entity_id
_entity_poly.type
_entity_poly.pdbx_seq_one_letter_code
_entity_poly.pdbx_strand_id
1 'polypeptide(L)'
;DVTTLDLRSRNAADTADEAGALSYTDATALDLAALRTTGTVSITSGGALTQSGALTVGGTSSFTAGANAITLSNAGNALTGAVTLSNSGTNDVSLANTLATSLSGTVGQDLTVSSGGTLGFGATTVGRTLTATATDAVTQTGAISATSLTVKTLKTGGAAITLGNAGNDVTTLDLRSRNAADTADEAGALSYTDATALDLAALRTTGTVSITSGGALTQSGALTVGGTSSFTAGANAITLGNAGNALTGAVTLSNSGTNDVSLTNTLATSLSGTVGQDLTVSSGGTLGFGTTTVGRTLTATASDAVTQTGAISASSLTVKTLKTGGAAITLSNAGNDVTTLDLRSRNAADTADEAGALSYTDATALDLAALRTTGTVSITSGGALTQSGALTVGGTSSFTAGANAITLGNAGNALTGAVTLSNSGTNDVSLTNTLATSFSGTVGRNLTVSSGGALTQSGALTVGGTSSFTAGANAITLGNAGNALTGAVTLSNSGTNDVSLANTLATSLSGTVGQDLTVSSGGTLGFGATTVGRTLTATATDAVTQTG
;
A
#
# COMPACT_ATOMS: atom_id res chain seq x y z
N ASP A 1 -41.60 -10.81 46.34
CA ASP A 1 -42.00 -9.45 45.93
C ASP A 1 -41.51 -8.47 46.98
N VAL A 2 -40.22 -8.17 46.92
CA VAL A 2 -39.63 -7.02 47.64
C VAL A 2 -39.24 -5.97 46.61
N THR A 3 -39.53 -4.70 46.89
CA THR A 3 -39.15 -3.61 45.98
C THR A 3 -37.68 -3.25 46.10
N THR A 4 -37.10 -3.41 47.29
CA THR A 4 -35.73 -3.06 47.61
C THR A 4 -35.08 -4.20 48.40
N LEU A 5 -33.87 -4.58 48.00
CA LEU A 5 -33.14 -5.71 48.56
C LEU A 5 -31.81 -5.26 49.17
N ASP A 6 -31.63 -5.58 50.45
CA ASP A 6 -30.34 -5.49 51.17
C ASP A 6 -30.01 -6.90 51.68
N LEU A 7 -29.01 -7.54 51.07
CA LEU A 7 -28.52 -8.85 51.47
C LEU A 7 -27.05 -8.80 51.83
N ARG A 8 -26.72 -9.31 53.02
CA ARG A 8 -25.36 -9.31 53.55
C ARG A 8 -25.03 -10.67 54.16
N SER A 9 -23.88 -11.21 53.81
CA SER A 9 -23.24 -12.32 54.52
C SER A 9 -22.17 -11.73 55.43
N ARG A 10 -22.38 -11.81 56.75
CA ARG A 10 -21.55 -11.13 57.75
C ARG A 10 -21.00 -12.14 58.75
N ASN A 11 -19.83 -11.83 59.33
CA ASN A 11 -19.29 -12.62 60.44
C ASN A 11 -20.16 -12.50 61.69
N ALA A 12 -19.94 -13.39 62.67
CA ALA A 12 -20.75 -13.42 63.89
C ALA A 12 -20.71 -12.10 64.69
N ALA A 13 -19.66 -11.28 64.52
CA ALA A 13 -19.50 -9.98 65.15
C ALA A 13 -20.12 -8.82 64.36
N ASP A 14 -20.68 -9.08 63.18
CA ASP A 14 -21.18 -8.09 62.22
C ASP A 14 -20.17 -6.98 61.86
N THR A 15 -18.88 -7.32 61.79
CA THR A 15 -17.80 -6.38 61.49
C THR A 15 -17.22 -6.55 60.08
N ALA A 16 -17.32 -7.74 59.50
CA ALA A 16 -16.77 -8.06 58.18
C ALA A 16 -17.73 -8.89 57.32
N ASP A 17 -17.54 -8.84 56.01
CA ASP A 17 -18.28 -9.67 55.05
C ASP A 17 -17.64 -11.08 55.00
N GLU A 18 -18.48 -12.12 54.96
CA GLU A 18 -18.08 -13.55 54.97
C GLU A 18 -18.44 -14.24 53.65
N ALA A 19 -17.87 -15.44 53.42
CA ALA A 19 -17.97 -16.18 52.15
C ALA A 19 -19.32 -16.89 51.90
N GLY A 20 -20.42 -16.32 52.36
CA GLY A 20 -21.77 -16.87 52.19
C GLY A 20 -22.32 -16.63 50.78
N ALA A 21 -22.86 -17.66 50.15
CA ALA A 21 -23.56 -17.50 48.89
C ALA A 21 -24.90 -16.77 49.11
N LEU A 22 -25.15 -15.73 48.32
CA LEU A 22 -26.40 -14.97 48.33
C LEU A 22 -27.20 -15.31 47.06
N SER A 23 -28.39 -15.89 47.23
CA SER A 23 -29.28 -16.24 46.13
C SER A 23 -30.66 -15.66 46.38
N TYR A 24 -31.22 -14.94 45.41
CA TYR A 24 -32.55 -14.35 45.52
C TYR A 24 -33.31 -14.38 44.19
N THR A 25 -34.63 -14.58 44.27
CA THR A 25 -35.52 -14.55 43.11
C THR A 25 -36.76 -13.75 43.46
N ASP A 26 -37.08 -12.76 42.63
CA ASP A 26 -38.29 -11.95 42.74
C ASP A 26 -39.13 -12.07 41.45
N ALA A 27 -40.46 -12.06 41.57
CA ALA A 27 -41.34 -12.08 40.41
C ALA A 27 -41.52 -10.68 39.77
N THR A 28 -41.15 -9.63 40.49
CA THR A 28 -41.38 -8.24 40.09
C THR A 28 -40.05 -7.48 39.93
N ALA A 29 -40.15 -6.17 39.69
CA ALA A 29 -38.98 -5.30 39.62
C ALA A 29 -38.27 -5.22 40.98
N LEU A 30 -36.94 -5.17 40.94
CA LEU A 30 -36.10 -5.29 42.13
C LEU A 30 -35.01 -4.21 42.12
N ASP A 31 -34.95 -3.44 43.19
CA ASP A 31 -33.85 -2.50 43.43
C ASP A 31 -32.84 -3.06 44.43
N LEU A 32 -31.57 -3.16 44.04
CA LEU A 32 -30.48 -3.60 44.91
C LEU A 32 -29.91 -2.42 45.70
N ALA A 33 -30.31 -2.31 46.97
CA ALA A 33 -29.79 -1.29 47.89
C ALA A 33 -28.42 -1.66 48.46
N ALA A 34 -28.19 -2.94 48.74
CA ALA A 34 -26.86 -3.44 49.07
C ALA A 34 -26.77 -4.94 48.83
N LEU A 35 -25.61 -5.38 48.37
CA LEU A 35 -25.27 -6.79 48.26
C LEU A 35 -23.83 -6.95 48.73
N ARG A 36 -23.62 -7.63 49.85
CA ARG A 36 -22.31 -7.70 50.51
C ARG A 36 -21.96 -9.13 50.88
N THR A 37 -20.95 -9.70 50.22
CA THR A 37 -20.44 -11.04 50.53
C THR A 37 -19.05 -11.22 49.92
N THR A 38 -18.21 -12.11 50.49
CA THR A 38 -17.00 -12.58 49.80
C THR A 38 -17.26 -13.84 48.97
N GLY A 39 -18.46 -14.42 49.06
CA GLY A 39 -18.94 -15.59 48.31
C GLY A 39 -19.62 -15.23 46.97
N THR A 40 -20.42 -16.16 46.44
CA THR A 40 -21.12 -16.00 45.16
C THR A 40 -22.47 -15.28 45.32
N VAL A 41 -22.93 -14.69 44.22
CA VAL A 41 -24.23 -14.02 44.11
C VAL A 41 -25.01 -14.58 42.92
N SER A 42 -26.30 -14.84 43.12
CA SER A 42 -27.27 -15.08 42.04
C SER A 42 -28.58 -14.34 42.32
N ILE A 43 -28.90 -13.34 41.48
CA ILE A 43 -30.13 -12.55 41.58
C ILE A 43 -30.94 -12.75 40.30
N THR A 44 -32.21 -13.13 40.46
CA THR A 44 -33.18 -13.22 39.36
C THR A 44 -34.36 -12.30 39.66
N SER A 45 -34.71 -11.40 38.75
CA SER A 45 -35.88 -10.52 38.82
C SER A 45 -36.81 -10.80 37.64
N GLY A 46 -38.12 -10.90 37.92
CA GLY A 46 -39.16 -10.98 36.89
C GLY A 46 -39.50 -9.63 36.26
N GLY A 47 -39.03 -8.53 36.84
CA GLY A 47 -39.12 -7.17 36.32
C GLY A 47 -37.74 -6.55 36.04
N ALA A 48 -37.68 -5.22 35.98
CA ALA A 48 -36.41 -4.50 35.85
C ALA A 48 -35.56 -4.66 37.12
N LEU A 49 -34.26 -4.88 36.93
CA LEU A 49 -33.29 -4.97 38.01
C LEU A 49 -32.47 -3.68 38.08
N THR A 50 -32.64 -2.90 39.14
CA THR A 50 -31.93 -1.63 39.36
C THR A 50 -31.02 -1.70 40.58
N GLN A 51 -30.28 -0.61 40.80
CA GLN A 51 -29.38 -0.47 41.91
C GLN A 51 -29.46 0.93 42.53
N SER A 52 -29.58 0.99 43.85
CA SER A 52 -29.54 2.25 44.63
C SER A 52 -28.31 2.38 45.54
N GLY A 53 -27.60 1.29 45.84
CA GLY A 53 -26.35 1.33 46.62
C GLY A 53 -25.32 0.32 46.12
N ALA A 54 -24.03 0.58 46.39
CA ALA A 54 -22.91 -0.18 45.83
C ALA A 54 -22.96 -1.68 46.21
N LEU A 55 -22.59 -2.54 45.26
CA LEU A 55 -22.47 -3.99 45.46
C LEU A 55 -21.02 -4.33 45.77
N THR A 56 -20.78 -5.22 46.74
CA THR A 56 -19.46 -5.73 47.10
C THR A 56 -19.52 -7.25 47.12
N VAL A 57 -18.94 -7.89 46.12
CA VAL A 57 -19.04 -9.35 45.92
C VAL A 57 -17.66 -9.93 45.62
N GLY A 58 -17.18 -10.79 46.51
CA GLY A 58 -15.89 -11.47 46.38
C GLY A 58 -15.86 -12.58 45.32
N GLY A 59 -16.96 -13.33 45.20
CA GLY A 59 -17.12 -14.44 44.27
C GLY A 59 -17.81 -14.04 42.96
N THR A 60 -18.24 -15.06 42.21
CA THR A 60 -18.98 -14.86 40.94
C THR A 60 -20.34 -14.24 41.19
N SER A 61 -20.78 -13.34 40.30
CA SER A 61 -22.09 -12.69 40.35
C SER A 61 -22.91 -13.01 39.12
N SER A 62 -24.17 -13.42 39.29
CA SER A 62 -25.12 -13.61 38.20
C SER A 62 -26.36 -12.75 38.41
N PHE A 63 -26.72 -11.95 37.41
CA PHE A 63 -27.87 -11.06 37.42
C PHE A 63 -28.75 -11.36 36.21
N THR A 64 -29.99 -11.78 36.45
CA THR A 64 -30.97 -12.15 35.41
C THR A 64 -32.23 -11.33 35.58
N ALA A 65 -32.72 -10.70 34.50
CA ALA A 65 -33.95 -9.88 34.53
C ALA A 65 -34.98 -10.29 33.45
N GLY A 66 -34.88 -11.50 32.90
CA GLY A 66 -35.80 -12.00 31.89
C GLY A 66 -35.86 -11.08 30.67
N ALA A 67 -37.03 -10.54 30.35
CA ALA A 67 -37.21 -9.61 29.23
C ALA A 67 -37.00 -8.13 29.60
N ASN A 68 -36.44 -7.82 30.78
CA ASN A 68 -36.38 -6.46 31.34
C ASN A 68 -34.94 -5.95 31.52
N ALA A 69 -34.79 -4.64 31.67
CA ALA A 69 -33.50 -3.97 31.84
C ALA A 69 -32.74 -4.42 33.11
N ILE A 70 -31.40 -4.33 33.04
CA ILE A 70 -30.50 -4.46 34.20
C ILE A 70 -29.65 -3.19 34.30
N THR A 71 -29.79 -2.43 35.38
CA THR A 71 -29.08 -1.16 35.60
C THR A 71 -28.27 -1.25 36.88
N LEU A 72 -26.99 -1.63 36.75
CA LEU A 72 -26.00 -1.73 37.83
C LEU A 72 -24.93 -0.63 37.69
N SER A 73 -25.39 0.61 37.60
CA SER A 73 -24.59 1.76 37.16
C SER A 73 -23.78 2.44 38.27
N ASN A 74 -23.79 1.92 39.50
CA ASN A 74 -23.00 2.52 40.57
C ASN A 74 -21.51 2.26 40.36
N ALA A 75 -20.73 3.32 40.11
CA ALA A 75 -19.29 3.21 39.90
C ALA A 75 -18.57 2.53 41.07
N GLY A 76 -19.07 2.69 42.31
CA GLY A 76 -18.50 2.11 43.53
C GLY A 76 -18.70 0.60 43.69
N ASN A 77 -19.30 -0.09 42.71
CA ASN A 77 -19.35 -1.54 42.70
C ASN A 77 -17.96 -2.14 42.79
N ALA A 78 -17.83 -3.19 43.59
CA ALA A 78 -16.63 -3.96 43.83
C ALA A 78 -16.94 -5.45 43.63
N LEU A 79 -17.24 -5.82 42.39
CA LEU A 79 -17.44 -7.21 41.96
C LEU A 79 -16.08 -7.76 41.51
N THR A 80 -15.49 -8.67 42.31
CA THR A 80 -14.14 -9.21 42.01
C THR A 80 -14.16 -10.51 41.25
N GLY A 81 -15.23 -11.31 41.38
CA GLY A 81 -15.41 -12.51 40.57
C GLY A 81 -16.01 -12.23 39.19
N ALA A 82 -16.16 -13.27 38.38
CA ALA A 82 -16.80 -13.17 37.08
C ALA A 82 -18.28 -12.73 37.23
N VAL A 83 -18.71 -11.82 36.37
CA VAL A 83 -20.06 -11.27 36.30
C VAL A 83 -20.77 -11.86 35.08
N THR A 84 -21.96 -12.40 35.29
CA THR A 84 -22.85 -12.86 34.22
C THR A 84 -24.10 -11.99 34.20
N LEU A 85 -24.42 -11.40 33.05
CA LEU A 85 -25.63 -10.61 32.83
C LEU A 85 -26.56 -11.33 31.86
N SER A 86 -27.84 -11.49 32.24
CA SER A 86 -28.82 -12.18 31.39
C SER A 86 -30.08 -11.35 31.23
N ASN A 87 -30.24 -10.81 30.04
CA ASN A 87 -31.41 -10.09 29.55
C ASN A 87 -31.75 -10.64 28.16
N SER A 88 -32.93 -11.25 28.04
CA SER A 88 -33.45 -11.83 26.80
C SER A 88 -34.36 -10.89 26.01
N GLY A 89 -34.76 -9.77 26.61
CA GLY A 89 -35.70 -8.82 26.02
C GLY A 89 -35.02 -7.67 25.32
N THR A 90 -35.79 -6.86 24.61
CA THR A 90 -35.27 -5.67 23.93
C THR A 90 -35.08 -4.50 24.91
N ASN A 91 -34.20 -4.66 25.91
CA ASN A 91 -33.89 -3.65 26.90
C ASN A 91 -32.38 -3.50 27.12
N ASP A 92 -32.01 -2.30 27.55
CA ASP A 92 -30.61 -1.96 27.78
C ASP A 92 -30.11 -2.54 29.11
N VAL A 93 -28.82 -2.86 29.12
CA VAL A 93 -28.09 -3.32 30.29
C VAL A 93 -26.89 -2.42 30.54
N SER A 94 -26.69 -2.05 31.80
CA SER A 94 -25.51 -1.30 32.21
C SER A 94 -24.85 -1.90 33.45
N LEU A 95 -23.52 -1.89 33.44
CA LEU A 95 -22.68 -2.29 34.56
C LEU A 95 -21.53 -1.29 34.73
N ALA A 96 -21.42 -0.70 35.91
CA ALA A 96 -20.22 -0.01 36.35
C ALA A 96 -19.57 -0.79 37.48
N ASN A 97 -18.24 -0.86 37.50
CA ASN A 97 -17.45 -1.54 38.52
C ASN A 97 -16.13 -0.78 38.72
N THR A 98 -15.76 -0.49 39.96
CA THR A 98 -14.49 0.19 40.30
C THR A 98 -13.28 -0.72 40.08
N LEU A 99 -13.48 -2.04 40.11
CA LEU A 99 -12.41 -3.03 40.02
C LEU A 99 -12.31 -3.61 38.61
N ALA A 100 -11.28 -4.45 38.41
CA ALA A 100 -11.19 -5.31 37.24
C ALA A 100 -12.47 -6.14 37.08
N THR A 101 -12.95 -6.27 35.86
CA THR A 101 -14.24 -6.90 35.55
C THR A 101 -14.03 -8.03 34.55
N SER A 102 -14.51 -9.22 34.87
CA SER A 102 -14.66 -10.32 33.91
C SER A 102 -16.14 -10.50 33.64
N LEU A 103 -16.57 -10.34 32.39
CA LEU A 103 -17.97 -10.24 32.00
C LEU A 103 -18.35 -11.31 30.98
N SER A 104 -19.54 -11.90 31.12
CA SER A 104 -20.15 -12.76 30.12
C SER A 104 -21.67 -12.60 30.14
N GLY A 105 -22.35 -13.13 29.12
CA GLY A 105 -23.80 -13.25 29.13
C GLY A 105 -24.49 -12.84 27.83
N THR A 106 -25.80 -12.64 27.92
CA THR A 106 -26.67 -12.32 26.79
C THR A 106 -27.49 -11.09 27.14
N VAL A 107 -27.49 -10.10 26.24
CA VAL A 107 -28.23 -8.84 26.35
C VAL A 107 -29.00 -8.63 25.04
N GLY A 108 -30.31 -8.42 25.12
CA GLY A 108 -31.14 -8.37 23.93
C GLY A 108 -31.04 -7.08 23.11
N GLN A 109 -30.57 -5.95 23.70
CA GLN A 109 -30.24 -4.72 22.94
C GLN A 109 -28.85 -4.21 23.21
N ASP A 110 -28.70 -3.18 24.06
CA ASP A 110 -27.45 -2.50 24.28
C ASP A 110 -26.85 -2.88 25.61
N LEU A 111 -25.53 -3.02 25.62
CA LEU A 111 -24.76 -3.27 26.81
C LEU A 111 -23.73 -2.15 26.99
N THR A 112 -23.81 -1.41 28.10
CA THR A 112 -22.82 -0.41 28.49
C THR A 112 -22.03 -0.89 29.70
N VAL A 113 -20.70 -0.94 29.60
CA VAL A 113 -19.83 -1.45 30.67
C VAL A 113 -18.74 -0.42 31.00
N SER A 114 -18.53 -0.16 32.28
CA SER A 114 -17.40 0.62 32.79
C SER A 114 -16.62 -0.17 33.84
N SER A 115 -15.33 -0.38 33.61
CA SER A 115 -14.41 -1.08 34.51
C SER A 115 -13.30 -0.14 34.98
N GLY A 116 -13.12 -0.02 36.29
CA GLY A 116 -12.04 0.75 36.91
C GLY A 116 -10.69 0.01 36.98
N GLY A 117 -10.56 -1.12 36.28
CA GLY A 117 -9.31 -1.81 36.01
C GLY A 117 -9.30 -2.47 34.63
N THR A 118 -8.78 -3.69 34.54
CA THR A 118 -8.87 -4.50 33.31
C THR A 118 -10.31 -4.91 33.03
N LEU A 119 -10.62 -5.21 31.77
CA LEU A 119 -11.92 -5.75 31.36
C LEU A 119 -11.71 -7.01 30.52
N GLY A 120 -12.26 -8.14 30.96
CA GLY A 120 -12.24 -9.40 30.23
C GLY A 120 -13.63 -9.75 29.72
N PHE A 121 -13.76 -10.12 28.45
CA PHE A 121 -14.99 -10.69 27.90
C PHE A 121 -14.91 -12.21 27.80
N GLY A 122 -15.82 -12.91 28.48
CA GLY A 122 -16.21 -14.27 28.13
C GLY A 122 -17.17 -14.27 26.93
N ALA A 123 -17.94 -15.34 26.75
CA ALA A 123 -18.98 -15.39 25.72
C ALA A 123 -20.01 -14.28 25.99
N THR A 124 -20.14 -13.35 25.05
CA THR A 124 -20.96 -12.15 25.22
C THR A 124 -21.77 -11.90 23.94
N THR A 125 -23.09 -11.96 24.05
CA THR A 125 -24.00 -11.69 22.93
C THR A 125 -24.82 -10.45 23.26
N VAL A 126 -24.82 -9.47 22.36
CA VAL A 126 -25.50 -8.19 22.51
C VAL A 126 -26.30 -7.94 21.24
N GLY A 127 -27.62 -7.78 21.33
CA GLY A 127 -28.47 -7.69 20.14
C GLY A 127 -28.16 -6.49 19.24
N ARG A 128 -27.62 -5.40 19.80
CA ARG A 128 -27.32 -4.16 19.05
C ARG A 128 -25.93 -3.62 19.34
N THR A 129 -25.74 -2.76 20.34
CA THR A 129 -24.45 -2.09 20.59
C THR A 129 -23.83 -2.51 21.92
N LEU A 130 -22.61 -3.03 21.87
CA LEU A 130 -21.75 -3.21 23.04
C LEU A 130 -20.81 -2.00 23.16
N THR A 131 -20.97 -1.20 24.21
CA THR A 131 -20.07 -0.09 24.56
C THR A 131 -19.32 -0.42 25.84
N ALA A 132 -17.99 -0.38 25.80
CA ALA A 132 -17.16 -0.72 26.95
C ALA A 132 -16.04 0.31 27.16
N THR A 133 -15.87 0.73 28.42
CA THR A 133 -14.76 1.57 28.87
C THR A 133 -14.00 0.86 29.98
N ALA A 134 -12.67 0.79 29.87
CA ALA A 134 -11.79 0.25 30.89
C ALA A 134 -10.68 1.26 31.22
N THR A 135 -10.21 1.33 32.46
CA THR A 135 -9.02 2.14 32.81
C THR A 135 -7.71 1.39 32.60
N ASP A 136 -7.78 0.10 32.24
CA ASP A 136 -6.64 -0.73 31.87
C ASP A 136 -6.99 -1.65 30.68
N ALA A 137 -6.14 -2.64 30.39
CA ALA A 137 -6.25 -3.51 29.23
C ALA A 137 -7.60 -4.23 29.13
N VAL A 138 -8.05 -4.40 27.88
CA VAL A 138 -9.23 -5.20 27.54
C VAL A 138 -8.79 -6.49 26.86
N THR A 139 -9.30 -7.63 27.33
CA THR A 139 -9.00 -8.96 26.80
C THR A 139 -10.28 -9.76 26.58
N GLN A 140 -10.15 -10.93 25.96
CA GLN A 140 -11.26 -11.86 25.85
C GLN A 140 -10.83 -13.32 25.93
N THR A 141 -11.75 -14.15 26.41
CA THR A 141 -11.67 -15.62 26.46
C THR A 141 -12.79 -16.28 25.67
N GLY A 142 -13.92 -15.59 25.45
CA GLY A 142 -15.04 -16.06 24.62
C GLY A 142 -15.29 -15.18 23.40
N ALA A 143 -16.23 -15.58 22.56
CA ALA A 143 -16.66 -14.81 21.40
C ALA A 143 -17.55 -13.64 21.81
N ILE A 144 -17.42 -12.52 21.09
CA ILE A 144 -18.30 -11.36 21.19
C ILE A 144 -19.16 -11.31 19.92
N SER A 145 -20.48 -11.29 20.08
CA SER A 145 -21.43 -11.08 18.99
C SER A 145 -22.24 -9.82 19.27
N ALA A 146 -22.20 -8.86 18.35
CA ALA A 146 -22.95 -7.61 18.42
C ALA A 146 -23.12 -6.98 17.04
N THR A 147 -24.14 -6.16 16.83
CA THR A 147 -24.18 -5.35 15.59
C THR A 147 -23.01 -4.37 15.59
N SER A 148 -22.80 -3.64 16.69
CA SER A 148 -21.72 -2.67 16.83
C SER A 148 -20.93 -2.92 18.12
N LEU A 149 -19.60 -2.84 18.04
CA LEU A 149 -18.70 -2.93 19.18
C LEU A 149 -17.88 -1.64 19.30
N THR A 150 -18.02 -0.96 20.43
CA THR A 150 -17.21 0.21 20.79
C THR A 150 -16.46 -0.07 22.08
N VAL A 151 -15.13 -0.14 22.02
CA VAL A 151 -14.28 -0.40 23.18
C VAL A 151 -13.23 0.68 23.31
N LYS A 152 -13.06 1.15 24.54
CA LYS A 152 -12.13 2.22 24.86
C LYS A 152 -11.34 1.92 26.12
N THR A 153 -10.04 2.19 26.09
CA THR A 153 -9.23 2.26 27.31
C THR A 153 -8.89 3.69 27.68
N LEU A 154 -8.87 4.01 28.96
CA LEU A 154 -8.50 5.32 29.52
C LEU A 154 -7.27 5.17 30.44
N LYS A 155 -6.06 5.13 29.85
CA LYS A 155 -4.80 4.94 30.59
C LYS A 155 -3.69 5.80 29.99
N THR A 156 -3.08 6.66 30.80
CA THR A 156 -1.87 7.41 30.39
C THR A 156 -0.75 6.43 30.04
N GLY A 157 -0.12 6.60 28.88
CA GLY A 157 0.85 5.64 28.33
C GLY A 157 0.23 4.47 27.55
N GLY A 158 -1.10 4.37 27.51
CA GLY A 158 -1.84 3.40 26.71
C GLY A 158 -2.11 2.07 27.41
N ALA A 159 -3.26 1.48 27.08
CA ALA A 159 -3.63 0.12 27.43
C ALA A 159 -4.11 -0.61 26.17
N ALA A 160 -3.73 -1.89 26.05
CA ALA A 160 -4.06 -2.68 24.88
C ALA A 160 -5.54 -3.13 24.90
N ILE A 161 -6.11 -3.28 23.70
CA ILE A 161 -7.40 -3.95 23.49
C ILE A 161 -7.12 -5.18 22.62
N THR A 162 -7.24 -6.38 23.18
CA THR A 162 -6.93 -7.64 22.51
C THR A 162 -8.15 -8.55 22.46
N LEU A 163 -8.78 -8.57 21.29
CA LEU A 163 -10.05 -9.23 21.04
C LEU A 163 -9.94 -10.24 19.86
N GLY A 164 -9.04 -11.21 19.99
CA GLY A 164 -8.59 -12.09 18.89
C GLY A 164 -9.28 -13.45 18.75
N ASN A 165 -10.52 -13.62 19.21
CA ASN A 165 -11.28 -14.86 19.04
C ASN A 165 -11.89 -14.89 17.64
N ALA A 166 -11.59 -15.93 16.88
CA ALA A 166 -12.08 -16.09 15.51
C ALA A 166 -13.60 -16.29 15.38
N GLY A 167 -14.30 -16.54 16.50
CA GLY A 167 -15.76 -16.63 16.54
C GLY A 167 -16.46 -15.32 16.89
N ASN A 168 -15.73 -14.19 17.03
CA ASN A 168 -16.42 -12.91 17.14
C ASN A 168 -17.23 -12.63 15.87
N ASP A 169 -18.37 -11.97 16.02
CA ASP A 169 -19.30 -11.66 14.95
C ASP A 169 -19.83 -10.24 15.16
N VAL A 170 -19.10 -9.27 14.64
CA VAL A 170 -19.41 -7.84 14.75
C VAL A 170 -19.44 -7.19 13.37
N THR A 171 -20.53 -6.47 13.09
CA THR A 171 -20.66 -5.78 11.81
C THR A 171 -19.88 -4.47 11.76
N THR A 172 -19.82 -3.72 12.86
CA THR A 172 -19.14 -2.41 12.94
C THR A 172 -18.25 -2.30 14.18
N LEU A 173 -16.99 -1.95 13.98
CA LEU A 173 -15.96 -1.92 15.02
C LEU A 173 -15.38 -0.52 15.27
N ASP A 174 -15.32 -0.15 16.54
CA ASP A 174 -14.69 1.07 17.04
C ASP A 174 -13.79 0.73 18.24
N LEU A 175 -12.46 0.78 18.05
CA LEU A 175 -11.48 0.53 19.11
C LEU A 175 -10.59 1.75 19.34
N ARG A 176 -10.43 2.16 20.61
CA ARG A 176 -9.68 3.37 20.97
C ARG A 176 -8.80 3.15 22.20
N SER A 177 -7.49 3.35 22.06
CA SER A 177 -6.59 3.50 23.20
C SER A 177 -6.36 4.98 23.49
N ARG A 178 -6.82 5.47 24.64
CA ARG A 178 -6.85 6.89 24.99
C ARG A 178 -6.17 7.13 26.33
N ASN A 179 -5.74 8.38 26.55
CA ASN A 179 -5.22 8.80 27.84
C ASN A 179 -6.32 8.83 28.91
N ALA A 180 -5.92 8.91 30.19
CA ALA A 180 -6.87 8.90 31.30
C ALA A 180 -7.91 10.04 31.25
N ALA A 181 -7.54 11.18 30.65
CA ALA A 181 -8.42 12.33 30.47
C ALA A 181 -9.29 12.27 29.21
N ASP A 182 -9.13 11.24 28.37
CA ASP A 182 -9.81 11.07 27.10
C ASP A 182 -9.61 12.19 26.05
N THR A 183 -8.47 12.86 26.10
CA THR A 183 -8.16 13.98 25.19
C THR A 183 -7.20 13.57 24.06
N ALA A 184 -6.38 12.54 24.25
CA ALA A 184 -5.38 12.11 23.28
C ALA A 184 -5.37 10.59 23.06
N ASP A 185 -4.92 10.17 21.87
CA ASP A 185 -4.67 8.76 21.53
C ASP A 185 -3.33 8.33 22.15
N GLU A 186 -3.27 7.09 22.65
CA GLU A 186 -2.12 6.56 23.41
C GLU A 186 -1.62 5.24 22.81
N ALA A 187 -0.48 4.75 23.28
CA ALA A 187 0.30 3.70 22.63
C ALA A 187 -0.24 2.26 22.81
N GLY A 188 -1.49 2.09 23.24
CA GLY A 188 -2.07 0.77 23.45
C GLY A 188 -2.37 0.05 22.15
N ALA A 189 -1.82 -1.14 21.97
CA ALA A 189 -2.06 -1.97 20.79
C ALA A 189 -3.54 -2.37 20.66
N LEU A 190 -4.06 -2.37 19.44
CA LEU A 190 -5.42 -2.82 19.13
C LEU A 190 -5.34 -4.08 18.28
N SER A 191 -5.99 -5.15 18.72
CA SER A 191 -6.11 -6.39 17.95
C SER A 191 -7.53 -6.90 17.97
N TYR A 192 -8.05 -7.24 16.79
CA TYR A 192 -9.39 -7.78 16.61
C TYR A 192 -9.40 -8.87 15.54
N THR A 193 -10.19 -9.92 15.78
CA THR A 193 -10.50 -10.94 14.77
C THR A 193 -12.00 -11.08 14.66
N ASP A 194 -12.54 -11.13 13.44
CA ASP A 194 -13.95 -11.36 13.15
C ASP A 194 -14.15 -12.62 12.28
N ALA A 195 -15.26 -13.32 12.48
CA ALA A 195 -15.66 -14.47 11.67
C ALA A 195 -16.26 -14.08 10.32
N THR A 196 -16.82 -12.87 10.21
CA THR A 196 -17.66 -12.41 9.10
C THR A 196 -17.11 -11.13 8.48
N ALA A 197 -17.93 -10.43 7.70
CA ALA A 197 -17.55 -9.14 7.13
C ALA A 197 -17.56 -8.07 8.22
N LEU A 198 -16.55 -7.19 8.18
CA LEU A 198 -16.27 -6.23 9.23
C LEU A 198 -16.14 -4.83 8.65
N ASP A 199 -16.89 -3.89 9.19
CA ASP A 199 -16.73 -2.47 8.92
C ASP A 199 -15.97 -1.74 10.03
N LEU A 200 -14.90 -1.03 9.67
CA LEU A 200 -14.12 -0.23 10.62
C LEU A 200 -14.68 1.18 10.73
N ALA A 201 -15.38 1.46 11.83
CA ALA A 201 -15.88 2.80 12.14
C ALA A 201 -14.80 3.70 12.74
N ALA A 202 -13.91 3.15 13.57
CA ALA A 202 -12.71 3.85 14.02
C ALA A 202 -11.67 2.90 14.60
N LEU A 203 -10.40 3.17 14.33
CA LEU A 203 -9.27 2.59 15.06
C LEU A 203 -8.38 3.75 15.47
N ARG A 204 -8.19 3.95 16.78
CA ARG A 204 -7.46 5.11 17.31
C ARG A 204 -6.43 4.69 18.34
N THR A 205 -5.15 4.84 18.00
CA THR A 205 -4.02 4.50 18.87
C THR A 205 -2.74 5.14 18.32
N THR A 206 -1.76 5.42 19.18
CA THR A 206 -0.38 5.69 18.72
C THR A 206 0.46 4.41 18.64
N GLY A 207 -0.08 3.27 19.10
CA GLY A 207 0.52 1.95 19.05
C GLY A 207 0.18 1.18 17.76
N THR A 208 0.28 -0.15 17.82
CA THR A 208 0.05 -1.03 16.68
C THR A 208 -1.42 -1.43 16.52
N VAL A 209 -1.80 -1.79 15.29
CA VAL A 209 -3.12 -2.32 14.93
C VAL A 209 -2.96 -3.64 14.18
N SER A 210 -3.75 -4.65 14.55
CA SER A 210 -3.88 -5.91 13.82
C SER A 210 -5.35 -6.34 13.72
N ILE A 211 -5.90 -6.28 12.51
CA ILE A 211 -7.28 -6.66 12.21
C ILE A 211 -7.29 -7.86 11.27
N THR A 212 -8.05 -8.88 11.63
CA THR A 212 -8.34 -10.04 10.78
C THR A 212 -9.85 -10.18 10.61
N SER A 213 -10.32 -10.16 9.37
CA SER A 213 -11.73 -10.36 9.01
C SER A 213 -11.89 -11.68 8.27
N GLY A 214 -12.90 -12.48 8.64
CA GLY A 214 -13.29 -13.69 7.91
C GLY A 214 -14.05 -13.39 6.62
N GLY A 215 -14.60 -12.19 6.49
CA GLY A 215 -15.29 -11.66 5.31
C GLY A 215 -14.58 -10.45 4.71
N ALA A 216 -15.33 -9.65 3.94
CA ALA A 216 -14.82 -8.37 3.43
C ALA A 216 -14.48 -7.43 4.60
N LEU A 217 -13.44 -6.62 4.44
CA LEU A 217 -13.05 -5.59 5.39
C LEU A 217 -13.31 -4.21 4.78
N THR A 218 -14.28 -3.48 5.32
CA THR A 218 -14.65 -2.14 4.85
C THR A 218 -14.35 -1.10 5.91
N GLN A 219 -14.61 0.16 5.55
CA GLN A 219 -14.36 1.30 6.40
C GLN A 219 -15.47 2.33 6.26
N SER A 220 -16.05 2.76 7.39
CA SER A 220 -17.01 3.86 7.46
C SER A 220 -16.46 5.13 8.12
N GLY A 221 -15.39 5.04 8.91
CA GLY A 221 -14.76 6.20 9.54
C GLY A 221 -13.23 6.13 9.53
N ALA A 222 -12.57 7.28 9.66
CA ALA A 222 -11.13 7.41 9.54
C ALA A 222 -10.35 6.61 10.59
N LEU A 223 -9.21 6.05 10.19
CA LEU A 223 -8.27 5.35 11.08
C LEU A 223 -7.12 6.29 11.47
N THR A 224 -6.76 6.32 12.74
CA THR A 224 -5.60 7.08 13.26
C THR A 224 -4.69 6.11 14.00
N VAL A 225 -3.56 5.76 13.39
CA VAL A 225 -2.65 4.74 13.90
C VAL A 225 -1.21 5.24 13.84
N GLY A 226 -0.59 5.37 15.01
CA GLY A 226 0.81 5.80 15.16
C GLY A 226 1.83 4.72 14.78
N GLY A 227 1.54 3.47 15.15
CA GLY A 227 2.41 2.31 14.92
C GLY A 227 2.06 1.55 13.64
N THR A 228 2.58 0.33 13.53
CA THR A 228 2.30 -0.55 12.39
C THR A 228 0.84 -0.98 12.34
N SER A 229 0.30 -1.14 11.13
CA SER A 229 -1.07 -1.58 10.88
C SER A 229 -1.08 -2.82 10.00
N SER A 230 -1.77 -3.88 10.43
CA SER A 230 -1.99 -5.07 9.63
C SER A 230 -3.49 -5.28 9.41
N PHE A 231 -3.89 -5.46 8.16
CA PHE A 231 -5.26 -5.73 7.76
C PHE A 231 -5.31 -6.99 6.90
N THR A 232 -6.00 -8.02 7.38
CA THR A 232 -6.13 -9.32 6.71
C THR A 232 -7.60 -9.65 6.50
N ALA A 233 -7.98 -10.04 5.28
CA ALA A 233 -9.38 -10.41 4.94
C ALA A 233 -9.50 -11.78 4.25
N GLY A 234 -8.47 -12.64 4.38
CA GLY A 234 -8.45 -13.94 3.73
C GLY A 234 -8.67 -13.81 2.23
N ALA A 235 -9.68 -14.50 1.69
CA ALA A 235 -10.00 -14.45 0.27
C ALA A 235 -10.77 -13.18 -0.16
N ASN A 236 -11.17 -12.31 0.77
CA ASN A 236 -12.14 -11.24 0.55
C ASN A 236 -11.49 -9.85 0.37
N ALA A 237 -12.24 -8.91 -0.19
CA ALA A 237 -11.79 -7.54 -0.43
C ALA A 237 -11.38 -6.79 0.85
N ILE A 238 -10.46 -5.84 0.70
CA ILE A 238 -10.12 -4.84 1.72
C ILE A 238 -10.33 -3.45 1.13
N THR A 239 -11.23 -2.67 1.70
CA THR A 239 -11.57 -1.32 1.24
C THR A 239 -11.38 -0.30 2.36
N LEU A 240 -10.18 0.30 2.41
CA LEU A 240 -9.81 1.35 3.36
C LEU A 240 -9.74 2.71 2.64
N GLY A 241 -10.89 3.16 2.12
CA GLY A 241 -10.99 4.29 1.19
C GLY A 241 -11.14 5.68 1.82
N ASN A 242 -11.12 5.81 3.14
CA ASN A 242 -11.34 7.11 3.78
C ASN A 242 -10.12 8.04 3.61
N ALA A 243 -10.32 9.21 3.01
CA ALA A 243 -9.26 10.20 2.82
C ALA A 243 -8.65 10.72 4.13
N GLY A 244 -9.38 10.68 5.24
CA GLY A 244 -8.92 11.11 6.57
C GLY A 244 -8.04 10.10 7.30
N ASN A 245 -7.72 8.95 6.69
CA ASN A 245 -6.80 7.98 7.27
C ASN A 245 -5.43 8.62 7.57
N ALA A 246 -4.95 8.39 8.79
CA ALA A 246 -3.69 8.87 9.32
C ALA A 246 -2.92 7.68 9.90
N LEU A 247 -2.46 6.80 9.00
CA LEU A 247 -1.61 5.65 9.31
C LEU A 247 -0.15 6.11 9.13
N THR A 248 0.61 6.24 10.23
CA THR A 248 2.00 6.73 10.17
C THR A 248 3.05 5.63 10.20
N GLY A 249 2.73 4.47 10.76
CA GLY A 249 3.60 3.30 10.71
C GLY A 249 3.45 2.52 9.40
N ALA A 250 4.24 1.44 9.26
CA ALA A 250 4.12 0.55 8.12
C ALA A 250 2.74 -0.12 8.08
N VAL A 251 2.15 -0.20 6.89
CA VAL A 251 0.86 -0.81 6.60
C VAL A 251 1.08 -2.11 5.85
N THR A 252 0.47 -3.18 6.32
CA THR A 252 0.44 -4.48 5.67
C THR A 252 -0.98 -4.83 5.27
N LEU A 253 -1.20 -5.11 3.99
CA LEU A 253 -2.49 -5.56 3.45
C LEU A 253 -2.38 -7.02 3.00
N SER A 254 -3.30 -7.87 3.44
CA SER A 254 -3.27 -9.30 3.12
C SER A 254 -4.63 -9.79 2.62
N ASN A 255 -4.70 -10.06 1.32
CA ASN A 255 -5.80 -10.69 0.62
C ASN A 255 -5.22 -11.81 -0.26
N SER A 256 -5.60 -13.06 0.03
CA SER A 256 -5.14 -14.24 -0.72
C SER A 256 -6.10 -14.66 -1.84
N GLY A 257 -7.26 -14.02 -1.95
CA GLY A 257 -8.31 -14.40 -2.90
C GLY A 257 -8.38 -13.49 -4.11
N THR A 258 -9.33 -13.77 -5.00
CA THR A 258 -9.49 -13.01 -6.24
C THR A 258 -10.34 -11.75 -6.03
N ASN A 259 -9.94 -10.87 -5.10
CA ASN A 259 -10.66 -9.62 -4.81
C ASN A 259 -9.72 -8.42 -4.77
N ASP A 260 -10.29 -7.25 -5.06
CA ASP A 260 -9.55 -6.00 -5.09
C ASP A 260 -9.28 -5.47 -3.68
N VAL A 261 -8.17 -4.75 -3.56
CA VAL A 261 -7.77 -4.08 -2.33
C VAL A 261 -7.53 -2.60 -2.62
N SER A 262 -8.01 -1.74 -1.73
CA SER A 262 -7.76 -0.30 -1.83
C SER A 262 -7.37 0.32 -0.49
N LEU A 263 -6.40 1.24 -0.52
CA LEU A 263 -5.99 2.05 0.61
C LEU A 263 -5.87 3.52 0.20
N THR A 264 -6.57 4.41 0.91
CA THR A 264 -6.30 5.85 0.89
C THR A 264 -5.77 6.27 2.25
N ASN A 265 -4.69 7.05 2.26
CA ASN A 265 -4.06 7.58 3.46
C ASN A 265 -3.64 9.04 3.22
N THR A 266 -3.98 9.95 4.13
CA THR A 266 -3.63 11.38 4.02
C THR A 266 -2.14 11.64 4.26
N LEU A 267 -1.45 10.73 4.96
CA LEU A 267 -0.05 10.90 5.33
C LEU A 267 0.88 10.09 4.42
N ALA A 268 2.18 10.23 4.66
CA ALA A 268 3.18 9.34 4.09
C ALA A 268 2.84 7.88 4.44
N THR A 269 3.02 6.99 3.48
CA THR A 269 2.61 5.59 3.60
C THR A 269 3.79 4.69 3.30
N SER A 270 4.10 3.75 4.19
CA SER A 270 4.98 2.62 3.91
C SER A 270 4.11 1.38 3.81
N LEU A 271 4.11 0.69 2.66
CA LEU A 271 3.15 -0.35 2.34
C LEU A 271 3.85 -1.67 2.00
N SER A 272 3.35 -2.77 2.52
CA SER A 272 3.72 -4.13 2.11
C SER A 272 2.47 -5.00 2.01
N GLY A 273 2.57 -6.17 1.37
CA GLY A 273 1.44 -7.09 1.37
C GLY A 273 1.36 -8.06 0.21
N THR A 274 0.31 -8.87 0.26
CA THR A 274 -0.08 -9.79 -0.80
C THR A 274 -1.55 -9.55 -1.12
N VAL A 275 -1.85 -9.31 -2.39
CA VAL A 275 -3.20 -9.03 -2.92
C VAL A 275 -3.42 -9.92 -4.13
N GLY A 276 -4.51 -10.69 -4.16
CA GLY A 276 -4.71 -11.66 -5.23
C GLY A 276 -5.19 -11.07 -6.56
N GLN A 277 -5.76 -9.85 -6.59
CA GLN A 277 -6.18 -9.14 -7.82
C GLN A 277 -5.51 -7.78 -7.97
N ASP A 278 -6.30 -6.70 -8.04
CA ASP A 278 -5.84 -5.33 -8.21
C ASP A 278 -5.65 -4.66 -6.84
N LEU A 279 -4.59 -3.86 -6.72
CA LEU A 279 -4.30 -3.04 -5.56
C LEU A 279 -4.28 -1.57 -5.97
N THR A 280 -5.15 -0.75 -5.37
CA THR A 280 -5.17 0.71 -5.56
C THR A 280 -4.71 1.42 -4.28
N VAL A 281 -3.73 2.30 -4.39
CA VAL A 281 -3.15 3.03 -3.25
C VAL A 281 -3.09 4.52 -3.53
N SER A 282 -3.54 5.33 -2.58
CA SER A 282 -3.40 6.78 -2.60
C SER A 282 -2.73 7.26 -1.30
N SER A 283 -1.56 7.89 -1.42
CA SER A 283 -0.79 8.47 -0.30
C SER A 283 -0.74 9.98 -0.42
N GLY A 284 -1.14 10.71 0.63
CA GLY A 284 -1.07 12.16 0.69
C GLY A 284 0.34 12.72 0.95
N GLY A 285 1.34 11.84 1.10
CA GLY A 285 2.76 12.20 1.20
C GLY A 285 3.64 11.29 0.33
N THR A 286 4.81 10.90 0.85
CA THR A 286 5.65 9.89 0.21
C THR A 286 4.96 8.52 0.23
N LEU A 287 5.34 7.65 -0.70
CA LEU A 287 4.88 6.26 -0.74
C LEU A 287 6.09 5.33 -0.84
N GLY A 288 6.29 4.48 0.16
CA GLY A 288 7.32 3.45 0.16
C GLY A 288 6.72 2.06 -0.03
N PHE A 289 7.27 1.25 -0.93
CA PHE A 289 6.92 -0.16 -1.05
C PHE A 289 7.94 -1.06 -0.34
N GLY A 290 7.47 -1.88 0.60
CA GLY A 290 8.16 -3.08 1.06
C GLY A 290 8.01 -4.20 0.03
N THR A 291 7.97 -5.46 0.49
CA THR A 291 7.60 -6.57 -0.39
C THR A 291 6.11 -6.48 -0.69
N THR A 292 5.76 -6.36 -1.97
CA THR A 292 4.38 -6.20 -2.43
C THR A 292 4.12 -7.13 -3.60
N THR A 293 3.15 -8.03 -3.44
CA THR A 293 2.72 -8.97 -4.48
C THR A 293 1.27 -8.69 -4.82
N VAL A 294 0.98 -8.46 -6.10
CA VAL A 294 -0.35 -8.13 -6.61
C VAL A 294 -0.62 -9.04 -7.80
N GLY A 295 -1.69 -9.84 -7.78
CA GLY A 295 -1.94 -10.82 -8.83
C GLY A 295 -2.16 -10.20 -10.21
N ARG A 296 -2.63 -8.94 -10.26
CA ARG A 296 -2.93 -8.22 -11.50
C ARG A 296 -2.28 -6.83 -11.51
N THR A 297 -3.05 -5.76 -11.25
CA THR A 297 -2.61 -4.38 -11.42
C THR A 297 -2.34 -3.71 -10.08
N LEU A 298 -1.13 -3.19 -9.90
CA LEU A 298 -0.82 -2.25 -8.83
C LEU A 298 -0.93 -0.82 -9.37
N THR A 299 -1.93 -0.07 -8.90
CA THR A 299 -2.10 1.36 -9.19
C THR A 299 -1.78 2.19 -7.95
N ALA A 300 -0.82 3.10 -8.05
CA ALA A 300 -0.38 3.91 -6.93
C ALA A 300 -0.29 5.40 -7.29
N THR A 301 -0.88 6.24 -6.44
CA THR A 301 -0.75 7.71 -6.51
C THR A 301 -0.15 8.23 -5.21
N ALA A 302 0.86 9.07 -5.31
CA ALA A 302 1.49 9.73 -4.17
C ALA A 302 1.58 11.25 -4.40
N SER A 303 1.33 12.05 -3.37
CA SER A 303 1.54 13.51 -3.45
C SER A 303 3.02 13.91 -3.33
N ASP A 304 3.90 12.96 -3.02
CA ASP A 304 5.35 13.15 -3.01
C ASP A 304 6.09 11.91 -3.56
N ALA A 305 7.40 11.81 -3.36
CA ALA A 305 8.26 10.78 -3.92
C ALA A 305 7.79 9.35 -3.58
N VAL A 306 7.99 8.46 -4.55
CA VAL A 306 7.78 7.02 -4.39
C VAL A 306 9.12 6.31 -4.30
N THR A 307 9.29 5.45 -3.30
CA THR A 307 10.49 4.65 -3.07
C THR A 307 10.14 3.20 -2.81
N GLN A 308 11.16 2.34 -2.71
CA GLN A 308 10.97 0.96 -2.28
C GLN A 308 12.14 0.43 -1.47
N THR A 309 11.84 -0.54 -0.61
CA THR A 309 12.78 -1.35 0.17
C THR A 309 12.65 -2.84 -0.15
N GLY A 310 11.49 -3.31 -0.60
CA GLY A 310 11.26 -4.68 -1.07
C GLY A 310 11.02 -4.77 -2.57
N ALA A 311 10.75 -6.00 -3.04
CA ALA A 311 10.41 -6.28 -4.42
C ALA A 311 8.90 -6.07 -4.67
N ILE A 312 8.57 -5.57 -5.86
CA ILE A 312 7.21 -5.45 -6.36
C ILE A 312 6.98 -6.51 -7.44
N SER A 313 5.98 -7.37 -7.25
CA SER A 313 5.55 -8.33 -8.28
C SER A 313 4.10 -8.03 -8.66
N ALA A 314 3.85 -7.79 -9.95
CA ALA A 314 2.52 -7.51 -10.50
C ALA A 314 2.47 -7.81 -11.99
N SER A 315 1.29 -8.10 -12.54
CA SER A 315 1.15 -8.13 -14.00
C SER A 315 1.38 -6.73 -14.59
N SER A 316 0.77 -5.70 -13.98
CA SER A 316 0.92 -4.31 -14.41
C SER A 316 1.20 -3.40 -13.22
N LEU A 317 2.13 -2.47 -13.39
CA LEU A 317 2.46 -1.44 -12.41
C LEU A 317 2.22 -0.06 -12.99
N THR A 318 1.31 0.70 -12.37
CA THR A 318 1.04 2.10 -12.69
C THR A 318 1.33 2.95 -11.47
N VAL A 319 2.33 3.82 -11.55
CA VAL A 319 2.73 4.70 -10.45
C VAL A 319 2.77 6.14 -10.91
N LYS A 320 2.17 7.01 -10.10
CA LYS A 320 2.06 8.43 -10.39
C LYS A 320 2.38 9.27 -9.17
N THR A 321 3.18 10.32 -9.37
CA THR A 321 3.33 11.38 -8.37
C THR A 321 2.54 12.63 -8.78
N LEU A 322 1.96 13.33 -7.80
CA LEU A 322 1.19 14.57 -7.95
C LEU A 322 1.85 15.69 -7.13
N LYS A 323 2.94 16.28 -7.66
CA LYS A 323 3.70 17.33 -6.97
C LYS A 323 4.16 18.40 -7.94
N THR A 324 3.75 19.66 -7.72
CA THR A 324 4.29 20.80 -8.47
C THR A 324 5.79 20.91 -8.25
N GLY A 325 6.57 21.00 -9.33
CA GLY A 325 8.05 20.93 -9.30
C GLY A 325 8.61 19.51 -9.39
N GLY A 326 7.75 18.48 -9.40
CA GLY A 326 8.12 17.09 -9.60
C GLY A 326 8.46 16.34 -8.31
N ALA A 327 8.10 15.06 -8.30
CA ALA A 327 8.51 14.09 -7.30
C ALA A 327 9.02 12.84 -8.01
N ALA A 328 10.16 12.32 -7.54
CA ALA A 328 10.80 11.16 -8.13
C ALA A 328 10.03 9.86 -7.84
N ILE A 329 10.15 8.90 -8.75
CA ILE A 329 9.73 7.51 -8.57
C ILE A 329 10.98 6.64 -8.69
N THR A 330 11.43 6.06 -7.56
CA THR A 330 12.66 5.26 -7.48
C THR A 330 12.33 3.84 -7.03
N LEU A 331 12.26 2.94 -8.00
CA LEU A 331 11.82 1.55 -7.84
C LEU A 331 12.87 0.56 -8.36
N SER A 332 14.06 0.59 -7.75
CA SER A 332 15.29 -0.01 -8.30
C SER A 332 15.71 -1.34 -7.66
N ASN A 333 14.81 -2.09 -7.03
CA ASN A 333 15.11 -3.42 -6.51
C ASN A 333 15.16 -4.41 -7.68
N ALA A 334 16.27 -5.13 -7.81
CA ALA A 334 16.48 -6.09 -8.88
C ALA A 334 15.53 -7.30 -8.85
N GLY A 335 14.80 -7.50 -7.75
CA GLY A 335 13.79 -8.54 -7.61
C GLY A 335 12.38 -8.12 -8.01
N ASN A 336 12.16 -6.89 -8.49
CA ASN A 336 10.86 -6.54 -9.07
C ASN A 336 10.55 -7.46 -10.26
N ASP A 337 9.29 -7.82 -10.44
CA ASP A 337 8.84 -8.69 -11.54
C ASP A 337 7.50 -8.16 -12.05
N VAL A 338 7.58 -7.28 -13.04
CA VAL A 338 6.41 -6.63 -13.65
C VAL A 338 6.44 -6.79 -15.16
N THR A 339 5.31 -7.21 -15.74
CA THR A 339 5.23 -7.38 -17.20
C THR A 339 5.04 -6.05 -17.93
N THR A 340 4.23 -5.14 -17.39
CA THR A 340 3.86 -3.86 -18.01
C THR A 340 4.05 -2.69 -17.04
N LEU A 341 4.80 -1.66 -17.45
CA LEU A 341 5.19 -0.54 -16.59
C LEU A 341 4.68 0.81 -17.11
N ASP A 342 4.04 1.57 -16.22
CA ASP A 342 3.61 2.94 -16.43
C ASP A 342 4.05 3.83 -15.26
N LEU A 343 5.03 4.72 -15.50
CA LEU A 343 5.52 5.66 -14.48
C LEU A 343 5.33 7.11 -14.93
N ARG A 344 4.76 7.94 -14.05
CA ARG A 344 4.43 9.34 -14.37
C ARG A 344 4.78 10.28 -13.21
N SER A 345 5.59 11.31 -13.49
CA SER A 345 5.76 12.45 -12.59
C SER A 345 4.90 13.61 -13.08
N ARG A 346 3.90 14.01 -12.30
CA ARG A 346 2.87 14.99 -12.70
C ARG A 346 2.77 16.11 -11.67
N ASN A 347 2.22 17.25 -12.09
CA ASN A 347 1.90 18.35 -11.17
C ASN A 347 0.73 17.99 -10.26
N ALA A 348 0.53 18.77 -9.18
CA ALA A 348 -0.52 18.50 -8.20
C ALA A 348 -1.94 18.48 -8.80
N ALA A 349 -2.16 19.20 -9.91
CA ALA A 349 -3.44 19.25 -10.62
C ALA A 349 -3.62 18.14 -11.68
N ASP A 350 -2.59 17.30 -11.88
CA ASP A 350 -2.53 16.27 -12.92
C ASP A 350 -2.71 16.77 -14.38
N THR A 351 -2.29 17.99 -14.67
CA THR A 351 -2.41 18.59 -16.00
C THR A 351 -1.10 18.57 -16.80
N ALA A 352 0.07 18.56 -16.14
CA ALA A 352 1.38 18.62 -16.79
C ALA A 352 2.36 17.59 -16.24
N ASP A 353 3.33 17.19 -17.06
CA ASP A 353 4.47 16.36 -16.67
C ASP A 353 5.51 17.25 -15.96
N GLU A 354 6.12 16.73 -14.90
CA GLU A 354 7.01 17.47 -14.01
C GLU A 354 8.38 16.81 -13.87
N ALA A 355 9.34 17.51 -13.25
CA ALA A 355 10.76 17.18 -13.29
C ALA A 355 11.19 16.02 -12.36
N GLY A 356 10.27 15.16 -11.93
CA GLY A 356 10.60 14.02 -11.07
C GLY A 356 11.28 12.89 -11.85
N ALA A 357 12.49 12.51 -11.44
CA ALA A 357 13.21 11.40 -12.05
C ALA A 357 12.45 10.06 -11.91
N LEU A 358 12.52 9.22 -12.94
CA LEU A 358 11.94 7.87 -12.95
C LEU A 358 13.07 6.85 -13.02
N SER A 359 13.13 5.94 -12.05
CA SER A 359 14.10 4.85 -12.01
C SER A 359 13.39 3.54 -11.72
N TYR A 360 13.60 2.53 -12.58
CA TYR A 360 13.02 1.20 -12.43
C TYR A 360 14.03 0.12 -12.78
N THR A 361 14.02 -0.96 -12.01
CA THR A 361 14.74 -2.19 -12.33
C THR A 361 13.77 -3.36 -12.29
N ASP A 362 13.83 -4.23 -13.28
CA ASP A 362 13.02 -5.44 -13.40
C ASP A 362 13.89 -6.69 -13.52
N ALA A 363 13.46 -7.80 -12.92
CA ALA A 363 14.13 -9.08 -12.98
C ALA A 363 13.90 -9.81 -14.32
N THR A 364 12.78 -9.54 -15.00
CA THR A 364 12.32 -10.28 -16.16
C THR A 364 12.11 -9.34 -17.37
N ALA A 365 11.35 -9.80 -18.36
CA ALA A 365 11.08 -9.02 -19.56
C ALA A 365 10.06 -7.93 -19.24
N LEU A 366 10.30 -6.73 -19.75
CA LEU A 366 9.55 -5.54 -19.38
C LEU A 366 8.96 -4.87 -20.63
N ASP A 367 7.66 -4.60 -20.60
CA ASP A 367 6.99 -3.74 -21.56
C ASP A 367 6.74 -2.34 -20.96
N LEU A 368 7.20 -1.31 -21.66
CA LEU A 368 6.97 0.08 -21.26
C LEU A 368 5.64 0.58 -21.86
N ALA A 369 4.61 0.67 -21.03
CA ALA A 369 3.32 1.24 -21.43
C ALA A 369 3.34 2.76 -21.43
N ALA A 370 4.04 3.40 -20.49
CA ALA A 370 4.32 4.83 -20.54
C ALA A 370 5.44 5.21 -19.57
N LEU A 371 6.26 6.19 -19.98
CA LEU A 371 7.15 6.92 -19.07
C LEU A 371 6.94 8.40 -19.34
N ARG A 372 6.53 9.16 -18.33
CA ARG A 372 6.16 10.58 -18.47
C ARG A 372 6.81 11.43 -17.40
N THR A 373 7.75 12.27 -17.79
CA THR A 373 8.48 13.18 -16.89
C THR A 373 9.20 14.26 -17.70
N THR A 374 9.41 15.44 -17.14
CA THR A 374 10.38 16.40 -17.68
C THR A 374 11.80 16.19 -17.11
N GLY A 375 11.95 15.29 -16.13
CA GLY A 375 13.20 14.87 -15.52
C GLY A 375 13.88 13.72 -16.27
N THR A 376 14.73 12.97 -15.56
CA THR A 376 15.51 11.85 -16.12
C THR A 376 14.78 10.51 -16.02
N VAL A 377 15.15 9.57 -16.89
CA VAL A 377 14.68 8.19 -16.89
C VAL A 377 15.86 7.23 -16.85
N SER A 378 15.78 6.21 -15.99
CA SER A 378 16.72 5.08 -15.96
C SER A 378 15.95 3.76 -15.82
N ILE A 379 15.96 2.93 -16.86
CA ILE A 379 15.30 1.63 -16.90
C ILE A 379 16.32 0.52 -17.09
N THR A 380 16.26 -0.47 -16.22
CA THR A 380 17.04 -1.71 -16.34
C THR A 380 16.07 -2.89 -16.36
N SER A 381 16.12 -3.72 -17.40
CA SER A 381 15.35 -4.97 -17.50
C SER A 381 16.30 -6.17 -17.49
N GLY A 382 15.93 -7.20 -16.74
CA GLY A 382 16.61 -8.50 -16.74
C GLY A 382 16.30 -9.36 -17.98
N GLY A 383 15.24 -9.02 -18.71
CA GLY A 383 14.80 -9.65 -19.96
C GLY A 383 14.79 -8.68 -21.14
N ALA A 384 14.00 -9.02 -22.17
CA ALA A 384 13.79 -8.12 -23.30
C ALA A 384 13.04 -6.87 -22.85
N LEU A 385 13.50 -5.70 -23.31
CA LEU A 385 12.84 -4.43 -23.07
C LEU A 385 12.03 -4.04 -24.30
N THR A 386 10.71 -4.00 -24.15
CA THR A 386 9.77 -3.66 -25.22
C THR A 386 8.93 -2.45 -24.84
N GLN A 387 8.07 -2.03 -25.75
CA GLN A 387 7.28 -0.82 -25.60
C GLN A 387 5.91 -0.98 -26.27
N SER A 388 4.85 -0.69 -25.53
CA SER A 388 3.45 -0.68 -26.01
C SER A 388 2.85 0.72 -26.07
N GLY A 389 3.37 1.70 -25.33
CA GLY A 389 2.90 3.09 -25.38
C GLY A 389 4.04 4.11 -25.33
N ALA A 390 3.76 5.35 -25.74
CA ALA A 390 4.77 6.38 -25.99
C ALA A 390 5.54 6.81 -24.72
N LEU A 391 6.83 7.15 -24.89
CA LEU A 391 7.67 7.73 -23.85
C LEU A 391 7.76 9.25 -24.06
N THR A 392 7.58 10.04 -23.01
CA THR A 392 7.74 11.50 -23.01
C THR A 392 8.71 11.88 -21.90
N VAL A 393 9.93 12.25 -22.28
CA VAL A 393 11.03 12.49 -21.34
C VAL A 393 11.74 13.79 -21.69
N GLY A 394 11.74 14.73 -20.76
CA GLY A 394 12.44 16.02 -20.92
C GLY A 394 13.95 15.94 -20.67
N GLY A 395 14.37 15.10 -19.73
CA GLY A 395 15.77 14.88 -19.38
C GLY A 395 16.44 13.72 -20.12
N THR A 396 17.58 13.27 -19.62
CA THR A 396 18.31 12.12 -20.17
C THR A 396 17.56 10.81 -19.94
N SER A 397 17.73 9.86 -20.85
CA SER A 397 17.13 8.51 -20.76
C SER A 397 18.20 7.44 -20.87
N SER A 398 18.18 6.45 -19.98
CA SER A 398 19.04 5.26 -20.04
C SER A 398 18.19 4.00 -20.07
N PHE A 399 18.43 3.13 -21.05
CA PHE A 399 17.74 1.86 -21.22
C PHE A 399 18.77 0.73 -21.31
N THR A 400 18.73 -0.18 -20.34
CA THR A 400 19.63 -1.34 -20.26
C THR A 400 18.83 -2.63 -20.22
N ALA A 401 19.16 -3.60 -21.08
CA ALA A 401 18.48 -4.91 -21.12
C ALA A 401 19.45 -6.10 -20.98
N GLY A 402 20.66 -5.86 -20.46
CA GLY A 402 21.69 -6.89 -20.33
C GLY A 402 22.00 -7.55 -21.68
N ALA A 403 21.86 -8.87 -21.77
CA ALA A 403 22.08 -9.60 -23.02
C ALA A 403 20.89 -9.55 -23.99
N ASN A 404 19.77 -8.95 -23.62
CA ASN A 404 18.49 -9.05 -24.33
C ASN A 404 18.17 -7.84 -25.23
N ALA A 405 17.22 -7.99 -26.14
CA ALA A 405 16.82 -6.95 -27.08
C ALA A 405 16.25 -5.70 -26.40
N ILE A 406 16.41 -4.55 -27.05
CA ILE A 406 15.72 -3.29 -26.71
C ILE A 406 14.90 -2.86 -27.92
N THR A 407 13.58 -2.77 -27.78
CA THR A 407 12.67 -2.36 -28.85
C THR A 407 11.82 -1.18 -28.40
N LEU A 408 12.27 0.04 -28.73
CA LEU A 408 11.58 1.30 -28.43
C LEU A 408 11.01 1.90 -29.71
N GLY A 409 10.13 1.16 -30.37
CA GLY A 409 9.65 1.42 -31.73
C GLY A 409 8.43 2.34 -31.84
N ASN A 410 7.89 2.87 -30.74
CA ASN A 410 6.68 3.67 -30.80
C ASN A 410 6.92 5.02 -31.49
N ALA A 411 6.16 5.30 -32.55
CA ALA A 411 6.28 6.54 -33.33
C ALA A 411 5.86 7.81 -32.57
N GLY A 412 5.29 7.70 -31.37
CA GLY A 412 4.94 8.82 -30.50
C GLY A 412 6.02 9.20 -29.47
N ASN A 413 7.17 8.52 -29.47
CA ASN A 413 8.25 8.84 -28.53
C ASN A 413 8.73 10.29 -28.66
N ALA A 414 8.85 10.97 -27.53
CA ALA A 414 9.30 12.35 -27.40
C ALA A 414 10.41 12.41 -26.33
N LEU A 415 11.57 11.87 -26.67
CA LEU A 415 12.79 11.91 -25.85
C LEU A 415 13.59 13.15 -26.24
N THR A 416 13.71 14.10 -25.31
CA THR A 416 14.37 15.40 -25.57
C THR A 416 15.84 15.40 -25.18
N GLY A 417 16.18 14.78 -24.04
CA GLY A 417 17.56 14.64 -23.59
C GLY A 417 18.30 13.49 -24.28
N ALA A 418 19.60 13.38 -23.99
CA ALA A 418 20.43 12.32 -24.53
C ALA A 418 19.93 10.92 -24.11
N VAL A 419 19.95 9.99 -25.06
CA VAL A 419 19.51 8.60 -24.87
C VAL A 419 20.72 7.67 -24.85
N THR A 420 20.81 6.81 -23.85
CA THR A 420 21.81 5.74 -23.78
C THR A 420 21.11 4.38 -23.91
N LEU A 421 21.59 3.56 -24.86
CA LEU A 421 21.08 2.23 -25.12
C LEU A 421 22.18 1.20 -24.80
N SER A 422 21.89 0.23 -23.93
CA SER A 422 22.88 -0.78 -23.51
C SER A 422 22.34 -2.20 -23.62
N ASN A 423 22.90 -2.93 -24.59
CA ASN A 423 22.73 -4.36 -24.80
C ASN A 423 24.11 -4.99 -25.02
N SER A 424 24.53 -5.88 -24.12
CA SER A 424 25.81 -6.58 -24.18
C SER A 424 25.75 -7.93 -24.90
N GLY A 425 24.55 -8.38 -25.31
CA GLY A 425 24.32 -9.68 -25.95
C GLY A 425 24.15 -9.58 -27.46
N THR A 426 23.90 -10.71 -28.12
CA THR A 426 23.74 -10.78 -29.59
C THR A 426 22.29 -10.53 -30.03
N ASN A 427 21.69 -9.45 -29.51
CA ASN A 427 20.31 -9.07 -29.78
C ASN A 427 20.19 -7.66 -30.37
N ASP A 428 19.10 -7.42 -31.08
CA ASP A 428 18.89 -6.15 -31.76
C ASP A 428 18.41 -5.07 -30.80
N VAL A 429 18.78 -3.83 -31.14
CA VAL A 429 18.34 -2.61 -30.48
C VAL A 429 17.70 -1.70 -31.51
N SER A 430 16.50 -1.22 -31.20
CA SER A 430 15.81 -0.23 -32.03
C SER A 430 15.25 0.92 -31.21
N LEU A 431 15.35 2.13 -31.76
CA LEU A 431 14.78 3.35 -31.21
C LEU A 431 14.09 4.15 -32.34
N THR A 432 12.82 4.47 -32.15
CA THR A 432 12.12 5.50 -32.91
C THR A 432 11.83 6.67 -31.99
N ASN A 433 12.12 7.89 -32.42
CA ASN A 433 11.88 9.11 -31.67
C ASN A 433 11.37 10.21 -32.62
N THR A 434 10.32 10.93 -32.25
CA THR A 434 9.73 12.00 -33.07
C THR A 434 10.58 13.26 -33.12
N LEU A 435 11.39 13.47 -32.08
CA LEU A 435 12.22 14.66 -31.92
C LEU A 435 13.63 14.42 -32.47
N ALA A 436 14.45 15.47 -32.42
CA ALA A 436 15.89 15.34 -32.57
C ALA A 436 16.43 14.36 -31.53
N THR A 437 17.35 13.50 -31.94
CA THR A 437 17.85 12.42 -31.10
C THR A 437 19.35 12.55 -30.94
N SER A 438 19.80 12.74 -29.70
CA SER A 438 21.21 12.60 -29.33
C SER A 438 21.36 11.29 -28.57
N PHE A 439 22.25 10.40 -29.02
CA PHE A 439 22.35 9.07 -28.39
C PHE A 439 23.77 8.52 -28.33
N SER A 440 23.94 7.51 -27.48
CA SER A 440 25.15 6.69 -27.36
C SER A 440 24.75 5.27 -26.95
N GLY A 441 25.70 4.33 -26.98
CA GLY A 441 25.39 2.98 -26.53
C GLY A 441 26.35 1.89 -26.96
N THR A 442 26.13 0.74 -26.36
CA THR A 442 26.77 -0.53 -26.71
C THR A 442 25.67 -1.50 -27.14
N VAL A 443 25.79 -2.08 -28.33
CA VAL A 443 24.82 -2.99 -28.95
C VAL A 443 25.56 -4.18 -29.53
N GLY A 444 25.30 -5.40 -29.04
CA GLY A 444 26.06 -6.55 -29.49
C GLY A 444 25.63 -7.13 -30.85
N ARG A 445 24.44 -6.77 -31.37
CA ARG A 445 24.00 -7.11 -32.75
C ARG A 445 23.62 -5.87 -33.56
N ASN A 446 22.41 -5.79 -34.12
CA ASN A 446 22.05 -4.70 -35.02
C ASN A 446 21.46 -3.51 -34.25
N LEU A 447 21.78 -2.29 -34.69
CA LEU A 447 21.22 -1.05 -34.19
C LEU A 447 20.41 -0.36 -35.28
N THR A 448 19.14 -0.06 -35.00
CA THR A 448 18.29 0.78 -35.87
C THR A 448 17.81 2.00 -35.10
N VAL A 449 18.12 3.21 -35.59
CA VAL A 449 17.64 4.46 -35.00
C VAL A 449 16.91 5.30 -36.06
N SER A 450 15.68 5.67 -35.76
CA SER A 450 14.86 6.57 -36.57
C SER A 450 14.53 7.83 -35.75
N SER A 451 15.00 8.98 -36.20
CA SER A 451 14.72 10.28 -35.60
C SER A 451 13.85 11.13 -36.53
N GLY A 452 12.84 11.78 -35.97
CA GLY A 452 12.04 12.79 -36.68
C GLY A 452 12.73 14.16 -36.78
N GLY A 453 13.86 14.35 -36.09
CA GLY A 453 14.70 15.54 -36.15
C GLY A 453 16.16 15.22 -36.51
N ALA A 454 17.08 16.14 -36.20
CA ALA A 454 18.50 15.89 -36.37
C ALA A 454 18.96 14.71 -35.50
N LEU A 455 19.78 13.84 -36.07
CA LEU A 455 20.35 12.69 -35.38
C LEU A 455 21.81 12.98 -35.04
N THR A 456 22.13 12.98 -33.75
CA THR A 456 23.45 13.34 -33.22
C THR A 456 23.93 12.30 -32.20
N GLN A 457 25.18 12.43 -31.76
CA GLN A 457 25.75 11.56 -30.73
C GLN A 457 26.03 12.31 -29.43
N SER A 458 25.76 11.65 -28.30
CA SER A 458 26.16 12.11 -26.96
C SER A 458 27.42 11.42 -26.45
N GLY A 459 27.88 10.38 -27.14
CA GLY A 459 29.04 9.56 -26.79
C GLY A 459 29.37 8.58 -27.93
N ALA A 460 30.35 7.70 -27.72
CA ALA A 460 30.71 6.70 -28.72
C ALA A 460 29.62 5.63 -28.88
N LEU A 461 29.54 5.05 -30.08
CA LEU A 461 28.73 3.87 -30.38
C LEU A 461 29.60 2.65 -30.58
N THR A 462 29.28 1.55 -29.89
CA THR A 462 29.85 0.23 -30.17
C THR A 462 28.74 -0.67 -30.69
N VAL A 463 28.84 -1.14 -31.94
CA VAL A 463 27.82 -1.99 -32.56
C VAL A 463 28.49 -3.21 -33.20
N GLY A 464 28.10 -4.42 -32.75
CA GLY A 464 28.66 -5.68 -33.25
C GLY A 464 28.12 -6.11 -34.62
N GLY A 465 26.90 -5.69 -34.97
CA GLY A 465 26.23 -5.98 -36.24
C GLY A 465 26.04 -4.76 -37.13
N THR A 466 24.97 -4.76 -37.93
CA THR A 466 24.65 -3.65 -38.85
C THR A 466 24.10 -2.44 -38.11
N SER A 467 24.38 -1.24 -38.60
CA SER A 467 23.81 0.01 -38.09
C SER A 467 22.96 0.71 -39.14
N SER A 468 21.74 1.11 -38.80
CA SER A 468 20.84 1.87 -39.68
C SER A 468 20.38 3.15 -38.99
N PHE A 469 20.66 4.29 -39.61
CA PHE A 469 20.35 5.62 -39.08
C PHE A 469 19.49 6.40 -40.08
N THR A 470 18.27 6.75 -39.67
CA THR A 470 17.33 7.54 -40.48
C THR A 470 16.97 8.83 -39.75
N ALA A 471 17.10 9.96 -40.44
CA ALA A 471 16.77 11.29 -39.90
C ALA A 471 15.77 12.06 -40.78
N GLY A 472 15.09 11.38 -41.71
CA GLY A 472 14.14 12.01 -42.64
C GLY A 472 14.82 13.08 -43.48
N ALA A 473 14.38 14.34 -43.36
CA ALA A 473 14.98 15.48 -44.05
C ALA A 473 16.17 16.10 -43.30
N ASN A 474 16.48 15.64 -42.08
CA ASN A 474 17.39 16.30 -41.14
C ASN A 474 18.82 15.71 -41.16
N ALA A 475 19.78 16.47 -40.63
CA ALA A 475 21.19 16.06 -40.56
C ALA A 475 21.42 14.76 -39.75
N ILE A 476 22.47 14.02 -40.11
CA ILE A 476 23.01 12.91 -39.32
C ILE A 476 24.46 13.22 -38.97
N THR A 477 24.76 13.43 -37.69
CA THR A 477 26.10 13.78 -37.19
C THR A 477 26.59 12.72 -36.23
N LEU A 478 27.34 11.75 -36.75
CA LEU A 478 27.95 10.64 -36.01
C LEU A 478 29.48 10.79 -35.94
N GLY A 479 29.95 11.97 -35.55
CA GLY A 479 31.35 12.38 -35.62
C GLY A 479 32.26 11.91 -34.48
N ASN A 480 31.78 11.11 -33.52
CA ASN A 480 32.62 10.66 -32.42
C ASN A 480 33.74 9.72 -32.92
N ALA A 481 35.00 10.12 -32.74
CA ALA A 481 36.16 9.37 -33.21
C ALA A 481 36.35 8.00 -32.52
N GLY A 482 35.62 7.72 -31.44
CA GLY A 482 35.62 6.44 -30.73
C GLY A 482 34.53 5.46 -31.17
N ASN A 483 33.73 5.78 -32.20
CA ASN A 483 32.74 4.84 -32.72
C ASN A 483 33.41 3.55 -33.22
N ALA A 484 32.82 2.40 -32.91
CA ALA A 484 33.22 1.07 -33.32
C ALA A 484 32.01 0.33 -33.93
N LEU A 485 31.68 0.68 -35.17
CA LEU A 485 30.61 0.07 -35.96
C LEU A 485 31.20 -1.06 -36.81
N THR A 486 30.91 -2.31 -36.45
CA THR A 486 31.56 -3.50 -37.03
C THR A 486 30.93 -3.94 -38.35
N GLY A 487 29.59 -3.90 -38.43
CA GLY A 487 28.85 -4.30 -39.62
C GLY A 487 28.60 -3.14 -40.60
N ALA A 488 27.82 -3.42 -41.64
CA ALA A 488 27.42 -2.41 -42.62
C ALA A 488 26.64 -1.27 -41.95
N VAL A 489 26.94 -0.05 -42.37
CA VAL A 489 26.27 1.18 -41.94
C VAL A 489 25.36 1.68 -43.06
N THR A 490 24.12 2.00 -42.72
CA THR A 490 23.16 2.63 -43.63
C THR A 490 22.81 4.01 -43.10
N LEU A 491 22.98 5.04 -43.92
CA LEU A 491 22.63 6.42 -43.60
C LEU A 491 21.49 6.88 -44.51
N SER A 492 20.39 7.36 -43.93
CA SER A 492 19.21 7.82 -44.68
C SER A 492 18.84 9.25 -44.27
N ASN A 493 19.25 10.18 -45.13
CA ASN A 493 18.90 11.59 -45.13
C ASN A 493 18.41 11.95 -46.54
N SER A 494 17.14 12.32 -46.64
CA SER A 494 16.46 12.68 -47.89
C SER A 494 16.37 14.19 -48.13
N GLY A 495 16.76 15.00 -47.15
CA GLY A 495 16.64 16.45 -47.19
C GLY A 495 17.94 17.15 -47.51
N THR A 496 17.90 18.47 -47.61
CA THR A 496 19.08 19.28 -47.89
C THR A 496 19.92 19.52 -46.63
N ASN A 497 20.35 18.45 -45.95
CA ASN A 497 21.24 18.53 -44.79
C ASN A 497 22.44 17.58 -44.89
N ASP A 498 23.54 17.96 -44.23
CA ASP A 498 24.79 17.21 -44.27
C ASP A 498 24.75 15.97 -43.39
N VAL A 499 25.58 15.00 -43.76
CA VAL A 499 25.79 13.76 -43.01
C VAL A 499 27.27 13.59 -42.72
N SER A 500 27.61 13.28 -41.46
CA SER A 500 28.96 12.94 -41.05
C SER A 500 29.02 11.65 -40.25
N LEU A 501 30.08 10.87 -40.47
CA LEU A 501 30.36 9.63 -39.75
C LEU A 501 31.87 9.51 -39.50
N ALA A 502 32.26 9.32 -38.24
CA ALA A 502 33.58 8.81 -37.89
C ALA A 502 33.43 7.39 -37.36
N ASN A 503 34.32 6.48 -37.75
CA ASN A 503 34.37 5.10 -37.29
C ASN A 503 35.83 4.66 -37.17
N THR A 504 36.18 4.00 -36.07
CA THR A 504 37.53 3.47 -35.81
C THR A 504 37.84 2.21 -36.59
N LEU A 505 36.80 1.52 -37.09
CA LEU A 505 36.91 0.27 -37.81
C LEU A 505 36.82 0.47 -39.33
N ALA A 506 36.94 -0.63 -40.07
CA ALA A 506 36.53 -0.67 -41.47
C ALA A 506 35.03 -0.36 -41.58
N THR A 507 34.64 0.43 -42.57
CA THR A 507 33.26 0.90 -42.73
C THR A 507 32.75 0.48 -44.10
N SER A 508 31.68 -0.31 -44.14
CA SER A 508 30.89 -0.54 -45.36
C SER A 508 29.65 0.33 -45.30
N LEU A 509 29.55 1.32 -46.16
CA LEU A 509 28.50 2.33 -46.15
C LEU A 509 27.51 2.15 -47.30
N SER A 510 26.23 2.40 -47.04
CA SER A 510 25.17 2.50 -48.04
C SER A 510 24.13 3.54 -47.64
N GLY A 511 23.23 3.90 -48.57
CA GLY A 511 22.07 4.73 -48.30
C GLY A 511 22.01 6.01 -49.14
N THR A 512 21.30 7.02 -48.64
CA THR A 512 21.05 8.27 -49.36
C THR A 512 21.36 9.44 -48.44
N VAL A 513 22.11 10.40 -48.95
CA VAL A 513 22.46 11.67 -48.32
C VAL A 513 22.09 12.78 -49.28
N GLY A 514 21.20 13.68 -48.87
CA GLY A 514 20.68 14.72 -49.74
C GLY A 514 21.64 15.87 -50.01
N GLN A 515 22.68 16.08 -49.17
CA GLN A 515 23.72 17.11 -49.37
C GLN A 515 25.14 16.53 -49.35
N ASP A 516 26.02 17.07 -48.50
CA ASP A 516 27.41 16.68 -48.36
C ASP A 516 27.51 15.49 -47.38
N LEU A 517 28.35 14.52 -47.73
CA LEU A 517 28.69 13.36 -46.90
C LEU A 517 30.17 13.43 -46.51
N THR A 518 30.47 13.47 -45.21
CA THR A 518 31.84 13.38 -44.67
C THR A 518 32.03 12.07 -43.88
N VAL A 519 32.97 11.22 -44.30
CA VAL A 519 33.22 9.93 -43.64
C VAL A 519 34.70 9.80 -43.30
N SER A 520 35.00 9.38 -42.07
CA SER A 520 36.33 8.98 -41.62
C SER A 520 36.30 7.53 -41.12
N SER A 521 37.11 6.66 -41.72
CA SER A 521 37.22 5.25 -41.36
C SER A 521 38.64 4.91 -40.88
N GLY A 522 38.74 4.18 -39.77
CA GLY A 522 40.01 3.65 -39.25
C GLY A 522 40.47 2.33 -39.91
N GLY A 523 39.84 1.93 -41.02
CA GLY A 523 40.22 0.81 -41.86
C GLY A 523 39.74 1.00 -43.31
N THR A 524 39.48 -0.08 -44.04
CA THR A 524 38.92 -0.02 -45.39
C THR A 524 37.56 0.70 -45.39
N LEU A 525 37.36 1.64 -46.31
CA LEU A 525 36.09 2.35 -46.49
C LEU A 525 35.43 1.87 -47.79
N GLY A 526 34.38 1.06 -47.68
CA GLY A 526 33.61 0.56 -48.80
C GLY A 526 32.31 1.33 -49.00
N PHE A 527 31.99 1.67 -50.24
CA PHE A 527 30.67 2.19 -50.63
C PHE A 527 29.91 1.10 -51.39
N GLY A 528 28.75 0.70 -50.87
CA GLY A 528 27.70 0.04 -51.62
C GLY A 528 26.84 1.07 -52.35
N ALA A 529 25.55 0.76 -52.57
CA ALA A 529 24.59 1.70 -53.14
C ALA A 529 24.47 2.98 -52.27
N THR A 530 25.21 4.02 -52.64
CA THR A 530 25.33 5.27 -51.89
C THR A 530 25.05 6.44 -52.82
N THR A 531 24.05 7.25 -52.49
CA THR A 531 23.75 8.49 -53.22
C THR A 531 24.12 9.68 -52.34
N VAL A 532 24.90 10.62 -52.89
CA VAL A 532 25.27 11.88 -52.24
C VAL A 532 24.82 13.02 -53.14
N GLY A 533 23.98 13.91 -52.63
CA GLY A 533 23.39 14.99 -53.43
C GLY A 533 24.38 16.08 -53.84
N ARG A 534 25.49 16.21 -53.10
CA ARG A 534 26.57 17.17 -53.42
C ARG A 534 27.97 16.55 -53.26
N THR A 535 28.66 16.83 -52.15
CA THR A 535 30.09 16.57 -51.99
C THR A 535 30.32 15.33 -51.13
N LEU A 536 31.12 14.38 -51.62
CA LEU A 536 31.62 13.27 -50.81
C LEU A 536 33.05 13.57 -50.37
N THR A 537 33.26 13.68 -49.05
CA THR A 537 34.59 13.73 -48.42
C THR A 537 34.84 12.42 -47.69
N ALA A 538 35.78 11.62 -48.16
CA ALA A 538 36.06 10.29 -47.65
C ALA A 538 37.54 10.17 -47.22
N THR A 539 37.77 9.85 -45.95
CA THR A 539 39.08 9.60 -45.36
C THR A 539 39.12 8.17 -44.83
N ALA A 540 40.13 7.40 -45.21
CA ALA A 540 40.35 6.04 -44.73
C ALA A 540 41.84 5.84 -44.40
N THR A 541 42.15 5.01 -43.41
CA THR A 541 43.53 4.59 -43.11
C THR A 541 44.01 3.45 -44.02
N ASP A 542 43.12 2.90 -44.84
CA ASP A 542 43.34 1.84 -45.81
C ASP A 542 42.54 2.13 -47.11
N ALA A 543 42.34 1.13 -47.98
CA ALA A 543 41.67 1.30 -49.27
C ALA A 543 40.26 1.90 -49.17
N VAL A 544 39.95 2.77 -50.11
CA VAL A 544 38.57 3.19 -50.42
C VAL A 544 38.08 2.35 -51.59
N THR A 545 36.96 1.65 -51.43
CA THR A 545 36.42 0.70 -52.41
C THR A 545 34.96 1.00 -52.74
N GLN A 546 34.51 0.60 -53.93
CA GLN A 546 33.12 0.68 -54.35
C GLN A 546 32.68 -0.69 -54.85
N THR A 547 31.54 -1.17 -54.38
CA THR A 547 31.01 -2.51 -54.71
C THR A 547 29.58 -2.48 -55.24
N GLY A 548 28.93 -1.31 -55.28
CA GLY A 548 27.56 -1.12 -55.75
C GLY A 548 27.31 0.23 -56.39
#